data_AF-A0A7W5T0U5-F1
#
_entry.id   AF-A0A7W5T0U5-F1
#
_cell.length_a   1.000
_cell.length_b   1.000
_cell.length_c   1.000
_cell.angle_alpha   90.00
_cell.angle_beta   90.00
_cell.angle_gamma   90.00
#
_symmetry.space_group_name_H-M   'P 1'
#
loop_
_entity.id
_entity.type
_entity.pdbx_description
1 polymer ?
#
loop_
_entity_poly.entity_id
_entity_poly.type
_entity_poly.pdbx_seq_one_letter_code
_entity_poly.pdbx_strand_id
1 'polypeptide(L)'
;MLGFDEMSKFWHRITYYRHRSELWALGLAMKVPLLAMLPIGIVLGFWWVIAPLPIVFPIILLLENLGHFGAMAFLGIPASLVLLLAAPWFFGWYGIAVCLMFGRFTSARAKEKALAESIHAYRAKAV
;
A
#
# COMPACT_ATOMS: atom_id res chain seq x y z
N MET A 1 1.78 12.63 -28.54
CA MET A 1 2.86 11.95 -27.79
C MET A 1 3.06 12.58 -26.39
N LEU A 2 1.96 12.93 -25.69
CA LEU A 2 1.93 13.67 -24.41
C LEU A 2 1.47 12.79 -23.22
N GLY A 3 1.19 11.50 -23.45
CA GLY A 3 0.51 10.65 -22.46
C GLY A 3 1.42 9.93 -21.47
N PHE A 4 2.64 9.56 -21.88
CA PHE A 4 3.48 8.67 -21.05
C PHE A 4 4.20 9.42 -19.92
N ASP A 5 4.66 10.65 -20.17
CA ASP A 5 5.32 11.48 -19.17
C ASP A 5 4.38 11.95 -18.07
N GLU A 6 3.15 12.35 -18.43
CA GLU A 6 2.13 12.74 -17.45
C GLU A 6 1.66 11.54 -16.61
N MET A 7 1.54 10.35 -17.23
CA MET A 7 1.23 9.13 -16.49
C MET A 7 2.37 8.76 -15.54
N SER A 8 3.62 8.86 -15.99
CA SER A 8 4.81 8.59 -15.16
C SER A 8 4.88 9.53 -13.96
N LYS A 9 4.66 10.84 -14.16
CA LYS A 9 4.56 11.84 -13.09
C LYS A 9 3.43 11.52 -12.11
N PHE A 10 2.27 11.11 -12.61
CA PHE A 10 1.13 10.72 -11.78
C PHE A 10 1.44 9.49 -10.92
N TRP A 11 2.01 8.44 -11.51
CA TRP A 11 2.49 7.24 -10.79
C TRP A 11 3.55 7.58 -9.74
N HIS A 12 4.48 8.47 -10.08
CA HIS A 12 5.47 9.02 -9.17
C HIS A 12 4.84 9.75 -7.99
N ARG A 13 3.80 10.54 -8.25
CA ARG A 13 3.04 11.28 -7.23
C ARG A 13 2.26 10.34 -6.30
N ILE A 14 1.60 9.33 -6.85
CA ILE A 14 0.94 8.27 -6.07
C ILE A 14 1.94 7.57 -5.15
N THR A 15 3.09 7.17 -5.70
CA THR A 15 4.14 6.48 -4.94
C THR A 15 4.70 7.35 -3.82
N TYR A 16 4.85 8.66 -4.08
CA TYR A 16 5.23 9.64 -3.06
C TYR A 16 4.20 9.74 -1.93
N TYR A 17 2.91 9.88 -2.25
CA TYR A 17 1.85 9.93 -1.24
C TYR A 17 1.75 8.63 -0.46
N ARG A 18 1.95 7.47 -1.11
CA ARG A 18 2.02 6.17 -0.45
C ARG A 18 3.12 6.14 0.60
N HIS A 19 4.36 6.43 0.21
CA HIS A 19 5.48 6.45 1.15
C HIS A 19 5.27 7.46 2.27
N ARG A 20 4.70 8.64 1.99
CA ARG A 20 4.40 9.61 3.03
C ARG A 20 3.36 9.11 4.05
N SER A 21 2.31 8.42 3.58
CA SER A 21 1.30 7.84 4.46
C SER A 21 1.84 6.68 5.30
N GLU A 22 2.69 5.84 4.72
CA GLU A 22 3.39 4.75 5.40
C GLU A 22 4.35 5.28 6.49
N LEU A 23 5.06 6.37 6.20
CA LEU A 23 5.95 7.04 7.16
C LEU A 23 5.17 7.65 8.33
N TRP A 24 4.01 8.26 8.03
CA TRP A 24 3.11 8.77 9.07
C TRP A 24 2.59 7.64 9.96
N ALA A 25 2.18 6.51 9.38
CA ALA A 25 1.73 5.35 10.15
C ALA A 25 2.84 4.76 11.03
N LEU A 26 4.08 4.67 10.53
CA LEU A 26 5.23 4.24 11.33
C LEU A 26 5.52 5.20 12.48
N GLY A 27 5.53 6.50 12.23
CA GLY A 27 5.73 7.51 13.27
C GLY A 27 4.65 7.44 14.35
N LEU A 28 3.39 7.20 13.97
CA LEU A 28 2.29 7.01 14.92
C LEU A 28 2.44 5.70 15.71
N ALA A 29 2.81 4.62 15.02
CA ALA A 29 3.04 3.31 15.62
C ALA A 29 4.20 3.30 16.62
N MET A 30 5.24 4.12 16.39
CA MET A 30 6.35 4.29 17.31
C MET A 30 6.00 5.12 18.55
N LYS A 31 5.08 6.08 18.43
CA LYS A 31 4.57 6.86 19.57
C LYS A 31 3.69 6.02 20.48
N VAL A 32 2.87 5.13 19.90
CA VAL A 32 1.95 4.26 20.65
C VAL A 32 2.12 2.81 20.19
N PRO A 33 3.15 2.10 20.67
CA PRO A 33 3.50 0.75 20.22
C PRO A 33 2.38 -0.27 20.45
N LEU A 34 1.58 -0.12 21.50
CA LEU A 34 0.40 -0.95 21.76
C LEU A 34 -0.67 -0.84 20.67
N LEU A 35 -0.79 0.33 20.05
CA LEU A 35 -1.72 0.58 18.96
C LEU A 35 -1.04 0.51 17.60
N ALA A 36 0.22 0.08 17.48
CA ALA A 36 0.99 0.07 16.24
C ALA A 36 0.29 -0.64 15.07
N MET A 37 -0.53 -1.64 15.38
CA MET A 37 -1.30 -2.40 14.41
C MET A 37 -2.42 -1.57 13.76
N LEU A 38 -3.00 -0.58 14.45
CA LEU A 38 -4.06 0.27 13.91
C LEU A 38 -3.59 1.21 12.80
N PRO A 39 -2.60 2.10 12.98
CA PRO A 39 -2.18 3.03 11.93
C PRO A 39 -1.56 2.28 10.74
N ILE A 40 -0.82 1.19 11.00
CA ILE A 40 -0.28 0.32 9.94
C ILE A 40 -1.44 -0.34 9.17
N GLY A 41 -2.41 -0.91 9.88
CA GLY A 41 -3.60 -1.53 9.28
C GLY A 41 -4.47 -0.55 8.49
N ILE A 42 -4.65 0.68 8.98
CA ILE A 42 -5.43 1.73 8.29
C ILE A 42 -4.77 2.12 6.98
N VAL A 43 -3.45 2.34 6.95
CA VAL A 43 -2.75 2.70 5.71
C VAL A 43 -2.74 1.54 4.73
N LEU A 44 -2.50 0.32 5.22
CA LEU A 44 -2.59 -0.90 4.41
C LEU A 44 -3.98 -1.04 3.78
N GLY A 45 -5.03 -0.97 4.59
CA GLY A 45 -6.42 -1.10 4.15
C GLY A 45 -6.85 0.02 3.21
N PHE A 46 -6.43 1.26 3.46
CA PHE A 46 -6.70 2.38 2.55
C PHE A 46 -6.10 2.13 1.16
N TRP A 47 -4.83 1.74 1.09
CA TRP A 47 -4.16 1.45 -0.18
C TRP A 47 -4.63 0.17 -0.84
N TRP A 48 -5.13 -0.80 -0.08
CA TRP A 48 -5.62 -2.07 -0.62
C TRP A 48 -7.09 -2.06 -1.05
N VAL A 49 -7.92 -1.32 -0.33
CA VAL A 49 -9.37 -1.33 -0.54
C VAL A 49 -9.81 -0.08 -1.27
N ILE A 50 -9.39 1.10 -0.81
CA ILE A 50 -9.90 2.39 -1.32
C ILE A 50 -9.19 2.80 -2.61
N ALA A 51 -7.87 2.66 -2.69
CA ALA A 51 -7.11 3.07 -3.87
C ALA A 51 -7.48 2.31 -5.17
N PRO A 52 -7.72 0.97 -5.17
CA PRO A 52 -8.14 0.26 -6.37
C PRO A 52 -9.65 0.32 -6.61
N LEU A 53 -10.47 0.69 -5.61
CA LEU A 53 -11.93 0.78 -5.70
C LEU A 53 -12.44 1.51 -6.95
N PRO A 54 -11.98 2.71 -7.31
CA PRO A 54 -12.48 3.42 -8.50
C PRO A 54 -12.17 2.70 -9.83
N ILE A 55 -11.21 1.77 -9.86
CA ILE A 55 -10.86 0.97 -11.03
C ILE A 55 -11.61 -0.37 -11.01
N VAL A 56 -11.60 -1.05 -9.87
CA VAL A 56 -12.19 -2.38 -9.70
C VAL A 56 -13.71 -2.33 -9.74
N PHE A 57 -14.32 -1.28 -9.17
CA PHE A 57 -15.78 -1.12 -9.12
C PHE A 57 -16.46 -1.12 -10.50
N PRO A 58 -16.05 -0.28 -11.48
CA PRO A 58 -16.66 -0.33 -12.81
C PRO A 58 -16.39 -1.66 -13.54
N ILE A 59 -15.25 -2.32 -13.29
CA ILE A 59 -14.94 -3.64 -13.87
C ILE A 59 -15.90 -4.71 -13.33
N ILE A 60 -16.18 -4.71 -12.02
CA ILE A 60 -17.16 -5.62 -11.41
C ILE A 60 -18.54 -5.41 -12.02
N LEU A 61 -18.99 -4.15 -12.12
CA LEU A 61 -20.29 -3.83 -12.75
C LEU A 61 -20.38 -4.31 -14.20
N LEU A 62 -19.29 -4.19 -14.97
CA LEU A 62 -19.22 -4.69 -16.34
C LEU A 62 -19.32 -6.22 -16.39
N LEU A 63 -18.66 -6.91 -15.45
CA LEU A 63 -18.59 -8.37 -15.37
C LEU A 63 -19.89 -9.02 -14.89
N GLU A 64 -20.59 -8.38 -13.94
CA GLU A 64 -21.92 -8.84 -13.51
C GLU A 64 -22.90 -8.88 -14.69
N ASN A 65 -22.79 -7.93 -15.61
CA ASN A 65 -23.62 -7.88 -16.81
C ASN A 65 -23.29 -8.99 -17.84
N LEU A 66 -22.10 -9.60 -17.78
CA LEU A 66 -21.66 -10.69 -18.67
C LEU A 66 -21.95 -12.11 -18.12
N GLY A 67 -22.40 -12.23 -16.87
CA GLY A 67 -22.79 -13.49 -16.24
C GLY A 67 -21.84 -14.02 -15.17
N HIS A 68 -22.40 -14.67 -14.15
CA HIS A 68 -21.74 -15.08 -12.90
C HIS A 68 -20.51 -16.00 -13.08
N PHE A 69 -20.53 -16.90 -14.08
CA PHE A 69 -19.42 -17.84 -14.31
C PHE A 69 -18.16 -17.17 -14.88
N GLY A 70 -18.33 -16.14 -15.72
CA GLY A 70 -17.21 -15.35 -16.23
C GLY A 70 -16.56 -14.53 -15.11
N ALA A 71 -17.38 -13.93 -14.24
CA ALA A 71 -16.90 -13.07 -13.16
C ALA A 71 -16.01 -13.81 -12.14
N MET A 72 -16.39 -15.03 -11.74
CA MET A 72 -15.61 -15.83 -10.79
C MET A 72 -14.24 -16.25 -11.36
N ALA A 73 -14.16 -16.65 -12.63
CA ALA A 73 -12.90 -17.04 -13.25
C ALA A 73 -12.00 -15.82 -13.54
N PHE A 74 -12.58 -14.70 -13.98
CA PHE A 74 -11.82 -13.50 -14.35
C PHE A 74 -11.37 -12.66 -13.15
N LEU A 75 -12.10 -12.64 -12.05
CA LEU A 75 -11.71 -11.88 -10.85
C LEU A 75 -11.15 -12.77 -9.75
N GLY A 76 -11.67 -13.99 -9.57
CA GLY A 76 -11.23 -14.86 -8.47
C GLY A 76 -9.79 -15.34 -8.61
N ILE A 77 -9.37 -15.73 -9.82
CA ILE A 77 -8.01 -16.22 -10.06
C ILE A 77 -6.98 -15.08 -9.95
N PRO A 78 -7.18 -13.91 -10.58
CA PRO A 78 -6.24 -12.80 -10.42
C PRO A 78 -6.25 -12.22 -9.01
N ALA A 79 -7.41 -12.11 -8.35
CA ALA A 79 -7.49 -11.60 -6.98
C ALA A 79 -6.76 -12.51 -5.98
N SER A 80 -6.89 -13.83 -6.12
CA SER A 80 -6.17 -14.78 -5.26
C SER A 80 -4.66 -14.75 -5.50
N LEU A 81 -4.21 -14.63 -6.74
CA LEU A 81 -2.79 -14.46 -7.06
C LEU A 81 -2.23 -13.15 -6.48
N VAL A 82 -2.98 -12.05 -6.59
CA VAL A 82 -2.62 -10.75 -6.03
C VAL A 82 -2.55 -10.81 -4.51
N LEU A 83 -3.49 -11.51 -3.85
CA LEU A 83 -3.41 -11.78 -2.41
C LEU A 83 -2.16 -12.57 -2.02
N LEU A 84 -1.82 -13.61 -2.79
CA LEU A 84 -0.67 -14.46 -2.52
C LEU A 84 0.66 -13.70 -2.66
N LEU A 85 0.78 -12.86 -3.69
CA LEU A 85 1.94 -11.99 -3.91
C LEU A 85 2.04 -10.87 -2.87
N ALA A 86 0.91 -10.43 -2.34
CA ALA A 86 0.85 -9.40 -1.31
C ALA A 86 1.09 -9.93 0.10
N ALA A 87 0.91 -11.24 0.31
CA ALA A 87 1.07 -11.85 1.63
C ALA A 87 2.45 -11.58 2.25
N PRO A 88 3.60 -11.78 1.56
CA PRO A 88 4.91 -11.47 2.14
C PRO A 88 5.06 -10.00 2.56
N TRP A 89 4.46 -9.09 1.78
CA TRP A 89 4.50 -7.66 2.08
C TRP A 89 3.62 -7.30 3.29
N PHE A 90 2.41 -7.86 3.37
CA PHE A 90 1.52 -7.71 4.53
C PHE A 90 2.15 -8.28 5.81
N PHE A 91 2.69 -9.50 5.74
CA PHE A 91 3.38 -10.12 6.87
C PHE A 91 4.62 -9.33 7.29
N GLY A 92 5.33 -8.70 6.35
CA GLY A 92 6.45 -7.80 6.66
C GLY A 92 6.03 -6.57 7.47
N TRP A 93 4.87 -5.98 7.17
CA TRP A 93 4.31 -4.88 7.97
C TRP A 93 3.78 -5.34 9.32
N TYR A 94 3.11 -6.49 9.36
CA TYR A 94 2.62 -7.11 10.58
C TYR A 94 3.77 -7.46 11.54
N GLY A 95 4.86 -8.02 11.03
CA GLY A 95 6.06 -8.33 11.81
C GLY A 95 6.68 -7.10 12.44
N ILE A 96 6.62 -5.94 11.77
CA ILE A 96 7.08 -4.66 12.33
C ILE A 96 6.14 -4.17 13.43
N ALA A 97 4.82 -4.27 13.23
CA ALA A 97 3.83 -3.94 14.25
C ALA A 97 4.01 -4.81 15.50
N VAL A 98 4.19 -6.12 15.34
CA VAL A 98 4.45 -7.06 16.43
C VAL A 98 5.76 -6.72 17.13
N CYS A 99 6.85 -6.50 16.39
CA CYS A 99 8.13 -6.07 16.96
C CYS A 99 7.98 -4.78 17.78
N LEU A 100 7.22 -3.80 17.29
CA LEU A 100 6.91 -2.56 18.02
C LEU A 100 6.12 -2.83 19.30
N MET A 101 5.11 -3.69 19.28
CA MET A 101 4.33 -4.08 20.46
C MET A 101 5.20 -4.76 21.53
N PHE A 102 6.23 -5.51 21.12
CA PHE A 102 7.25 -6.09 22.01
C PHE A 102 8.37 -5.11 22.41
N GLY A 103 8.25 -3.82 22.06
CA GLY A 103 9.23 -2.78 22.40
C GLY A 103 10.50 -2.77 21.54
N ARG A 104 10.54 -3.54 20.45
CA ARG A 104 11.67 -3.62 19.51
C ARG A 104 11.48 -2.64 18.36
N PHE A 105 12.10 -1.48 18.47
CA PHE A 105 12.00 -0.39 17.48
C PHE A 105 12.99 -0.51 16.31
N THR A 106 13.89 -1.49 16.29
CA THR A 106 14.97 -1.60 15.29
C THR A 106 14.44 -1.79 13.87
N SER A 107 13.48 -2.69 13.68
CA SER A 107 12.86 -2.95 12.36
C SER A 107 12.02 -1.76 11.89
N ALA A 108 11.29 -1.12 12.80
CA ALA A 108 10.52 0.08 12.52
C ALA A 108 11.42 1.26 12.11
N ARG A 109 12.51 1.54 12.85
CA ARG A 109 13.49 2.59 12.52
C ARG A 109 14.20 2.33 11.19
N ALA A 110 14.58 1.08 10.91
CA ALA A 110 15.21 0.73 9.64
C ALA A 110 14.27 1.03 8.46
N LYS A 111 12.98 0.68 8.59
CA LYS A 111 11.98 0.94 7.56
C LYS A 111 11.63 2.43 7.44
N GLU A 112 11.52 3.14 8.57
CA GLU A 112 11.34 4.59 8.60
C GLU A 112 12.48 5.30 7.85
N LYS A 113 13.74 4.92 8.11
CA LYS A 113 14.90 5.49 7.44
C LYS A 113 14.88 5.23 5.93
N ALA A 114 14.59 4.00 5.52
CA ALA A 114 14.49 3.66 4.10
C ALA A 114 13.38 4.44 3.38
N LEU A 115 12.23 4.65 4.02
CA LEU A 115 11.16 5.48 3.48
C LEU A 115 11.51 6.97 3.46
N ALA A 116 12.20 7.48 4.48
CA ALA A 116 12.65 8.86 4.50
C ALA A 116 13.65 9.12 3.35
N GLU A 117 14.60 8.21 3.15
CA GLU A 117 15.56 8.28 2.04
C GLU A 117 14.87 8.24 0.67
N SER A 118 13.85 7.40 0.48
CA SER A 118 13.11 7.34 -0.79
C SER A 118 12.31 8.62 -1.07
N ILE A 119 11.70 9.22 -0.03
CA ILE A 119 11.01 10.51 -0.12
C ILE A 119 11.99 11.66 -0.39
N HIS A 120 13.18 11.64 0.23
CA HIS A 120 14.22 12.62 -0.01
C HIS A 120 14.77 12.54 -1.43
N ALA A 121 15.04 11.33 -1.94
CA ALA A 121 15.46 11.11 -3.31
C ALA A 121 14.40 11.58 -4.32
N TYR A 122 13.11 11.38 -4.02
CA TYR A 122 12.02 11.92 -4.82
C TYR A 122 12.02 13.45 -4.86
N ARG A 123 12.15 14.10 -3.70
CA ARG A 123 12.21 15.57 -3.63
C ARG A 123 13.41 16.13 -4.38
N ALA A 124 14.58 15.48 -4.28
CA ALA A 124 15.78 15.90 -4.99
C ALA A 124 15.69 15.77 -6.51
N LYS A 125 14.82 14.89 -7.04
CA LYS A 125 14.54 14.76 -8.48
C LYS A 125 13.39 15.65 -8.97
N ALA A 126 12.58 16.17 -8.05
CA ALA A 126 11.41 16.98 -8.36
C ALA A 126 11.68 18.51 -8.25
N VAL A 127 12.82 18.89 -7.69
CA VAL A 127 13.42 20.25 -7.73
C VAL A 127 14.37 20.32 -8.90
#